data_AF-A0A7Y7TQR0-F1
#
_entry.id   AF-A0A7Y7TQR0-F1
#
_cell.length_a   1.000
_cell.length_b   1.000
_cell.length_c   1.000
_cell.angle_alpha   90.00
_cell.angle_beta   90.00
_cell.angle_gamma   90.00
#
_symmetry.space_group_name_H-M   'P 1'
#
loop_
_entity.id
_entity.type
_entity.pdbx_description
1 polymer ?
#
loop_
_entity_poly.entity_id
_entity_poly.type
_entity_poly.pdbx_seq_one_letter_code
_entity_poly.pdbx_strand_id
1 'polypeptide(L)'
;MRSKIILLFTSFFVAIGFGSLFSKPLTNQNIKPSEPSISPEDSIKGPFTRKHIKEKLIELSKTKGPEVLNPGAMCYEISAPPKRAEYVCPKCGEKTIYTESFVSFITNDIPSCRYIVNSLKGFNAVLDESQFCKKCSHNIKSPELCFEVKYNDENETHKTCGISETDMELVSEFLNGSLAHKGYHGSEEPLINYIDRLETLLDIKITDNK
;
A
#
# COMPACT_ATOMS: atom_id res chain seq x y z
N MET A 1 -31.49 -9.56 55.12
CA MET A 1 -32.55 -8.63 54.69
C MET A 1 -32.63 -8.65 53.18
N ARG A 2 -33.79 -9.03 52.64
CA ARG A 2 -34.09 -9.17 51.21
C ARG A 2 -34.61 -7.82 50.69
N SER A 3 -34.14 -7.35 49.54
CA SER A 3 -34.92 -6.45 48.69
C SER A 3 -34.63 -6.76 47.22
N LYS A 4 -35.61 -7.40 46.59
CA LYS A 4 -35.73 -7.57 45.14
C LYS A 4 -36.43 -6.33 44.61
N ILE A 5 -35.88 -5.68 43.59
CA ILE A 5 -36.58 -4.65 42.81
C ILE A 5 -37.02 -5.29 41.50
N ILE A 6 -38.34 -5.27 41.29
CA ILE A 6 -39.08 -5.71 40.10
C ILE A 6 -39.62 -4.42 39.46
N LEU A 7 -39.28 -4.16 38.20
CA LEU A 7 -39.94 -3.18 37.32
C LEU A 7 -39.94 -3.80 35.91
N LEU A 8 -41.01 -4.50 35.53
CA LEU A 8 -42.22 -4.02 34.85
C LEU A 8 -42.01 -3.52 33.40
N PHE A 9 -42.33 -4.45 32.50
CA PHE A 9 -42.79 -4.32 31.11
C PHE A 9 -43.59 -3.05 30.78
N THR A 10 -43.30 -2.43 29.63
CA THR A 10 -44.32 -1.91 28.71
C THR A 10 -43.85 -2.02 27.25
N SER A 11 -44.49 -2.91 26.51
CA SER A 11 -44.40 -3.05 25.06
C SER A 11 -45.34 -2.04 24.40
N PHE A 12 -44.84 -1.20 23.49
CA PHE A 12 -45.67 -0.38 22.61
C PHE A 12 -45.79 -1.09 21.25
N PHE A 13 -46.94 -1.72 21.02
CA PHE A 13 -47.40 -2.13 19.70
C PHE A 13 -48.16 -0.96 19.07
N VAL A 14 -47.74 -0.51 17.88
CA VAL A 14 -48.54 0.36 17.02
C VAL A 14 -48.78 -0.40 15.72
N ALA A 15 -50.04 -0.74 15.47
CA ALA A 15 -50.55 -1.36 14.26
C ALA A 15 -51.61 -0.44 13.65
N ILE A 16 -51.30 0.18 12.51
CA ILE A 16 -52.22 0.84 11.56
C ILE A 16 -51.47 0.81 10.21
N GLY A 17 -51.99 0.40 9.06
CA GLY A 17 -53.33 -0.04 8.66
C GLY A 17 -53.28 -0.61 7.23
N PHE A 18 -54.32 -1.37 6.90
CA PHE A 18 -54.60 -1.97 5.60
C PHE A 18 -54.91 -0.89 4.54
N GLY A 19 -54.21 -0.96 3.40
CA GLY A 19 -54.59 -0.31 2.15
C GLY A 19 -54.49 -1.32 1.01
N SER A 20 -55.64 -1.82 0.57
CA SER A 20 -55.79 -2.80 -0.51
C SER A 20 -55.82 -2.14 -1.89
N LEU A 21 -55.41 -2.94 -2.89
CA LEU A 21 -55.77 -2.91 -4.32
C LEU A 21 -55.05 -1.89 -5.22
N PHE A 22 -54.09 -2.38 -6.01
CA PHE A 22 -54.16 -2.38 -7.48
C PHE A 22 -53.11 -3.36 -8.04
N SER A 23 -53.52 -4.60 -8.29
CA SER A 23 -52.78 -5.54 -9.14
C SER A 23 -53.01 -5.17 -10.60
N LYS A 24 -51.95 -4.81 -11.32
CA LYS A 24 -51.93 -4.84 -12.79
C LYS A 24 -51.23 -6.13 -13.27
N PRO A 25 -51.79 -6.83 -14.28
CA PRO A 25 -51.24 -8.08 -14.79
C PRO A 25 -50.13 -7.85 -15.82
N LEU A 26 -49.10 -8.71 -15.70
CA LEU A 26 -48.12 -9.23 -16.67
C LEU A 26 -47.91 -8.49 -18.00
N THR A 27 -46.68 -7.97 -18.17
CA THR A 27 -46.01 -7.99 -19.48
C THR A 27 -44.80 -8.91 -19.39
N ASN A 28 -44.97 -10.08 -19.98
CA ASN A 28 -43.96 -11.12 -20.18
C ASN A 28 -42.91 -10.59 -21.17
N GLN A 29 -41.80 -10.05 -20.66
CA GLN A 29 -40.60 -9.86 -21.46
C GLN A 29 -39.82 -11.17 -21.45
N ASN A 30 -39.78 -11.77 -22.63
CA ASN A 30 -39.03 -12.95 -22.98
C ASN A 30 -37.53 -12.63 -22.85
N ILE A 31 -36.99 -12.75 -21.63
CA ILE A 31 -35.56 -12.63 -21.37
C ILE A 31 -34.93 -13.93 -21.84
N LYS A 32 -34.43 -13.90 -23.08
CA LYS A 32 -33.47 -14.86 -23.61
C LYS A 32 -32.34 -15.01 -22.58
N PRO A 33 -31.96 -16.22 -22.15
CA PRO A 33 -30.79 -16.40 -21.27
C PRO A 33 -29.58 -15.81 -21.99
N SER A 34 -29.15 -14.62 -21.59
CA SER A 34 -27.84 -14.12 -21.98
C SER A 34 -26.84 -15.03 -21.27
N GLU A 35 -26.03 -15.73 -22.08
CA GLU A 35 -24.82 -16.40 -21.63
C GLU A 35 -24.11 -15.53 -20.58
N PRO A 36 -23.64 -16.12 -19.47
CA PRO A 36 -22.82 -15.38 -18.52
C PRO A 36 -21.61 -14.85 -19.27
N SER A 37 -21.60 -13.54 -19.50
CA SER A 37 -20.46 -12.82 -20.03
C SER A 37 -19.34 -12.98 -19.01
N ILE A 38 -18.38 -13.84 -19.33
CA ILE A 38 -17.11 -13.93 -18.62
C ILE A 38 -16.49 -12.55 -18.73
N SER A 39 -16.56 -11.78 -17.64
CA SER A 39 -15.80 -10.55 -17.50
C SER A 39 -14.31 -10.90 -17.59
N PRO A 40 -13.51 -10.17 -18.38
CA PRO A 40 -12.08 -10.39 -18.40
C PRO A 40 -11.51 -10.01 -17.03
N GLU A 41 -10.90 -11.00 -16.37
CA GLU A 41 -9.86 -10.84 -15.35
C GLU A 41 -10.25 -10.16 -14.03
N ASP A 42 -11.15 -10.80 -13.28
CA ASP A 42 -11.03 -10.84 -11.80
C ASP A 42 -9.91 -11.82 -11.38
N SER A 43 -8.75 -11.70 -12.01
CA SER A 43 -7.56 -12.40 -11.58
C SER A 43 -7.12 -11.75 -10.29
N ILE A 44 -7.44 -12.40 -9.16
CA ILE A 44 -6.61 -12.37 -7.96
C ILE A 44 -5.20 -12.64 -8.48
N LYS A 45 -4.41 -11.58 -8.74
CA LYS A 45 -3.06 -11.71 -9.25
C LYS A 45 -2.30 -12.45 -8.16
N GLY A 46 -2.16 -13.76 -8.38
CA GLY A 46 -1.27 -14.61 -7.60
C GLY A 46 0.14 -14.00 -7.64
N PRO A 47 1.03 -14.40 -6.73
CA PRO A 47 2.19 -13.57 -6.47
C PRO A 47 3.05 -13.35 -7.71
N PHE A 48 3.54 -12.12 -7.88
CA PHE A 48 4.24 -11.73 -9.09
C PHE A 48 5.50 -12.58 -9.31
N THR A 49 5.72 -13.04 -10.55
CA THR A 49 6.97 -13.69 -10.97
C THR A 49 7.99 -12.65 -11.39
N ARG A 50 9.29 -12.96 -11.25
CA ARG A 50 10.37 -12.06 -11.65
C ARG A 50 10.28 -11.72 -13.13
N LYS A 51 9.95 -12.71 -13.97
CA LYS A 51 9.72 -12.51 -15.41
C LYS A 51 8.61 -11.49 -15.68
N HIS A 52 7.48 -11.59 -14.99
CA HIS A 52 6.36 -10.67 -15.19
C HIS A 52 6.72 -9.23 -14.78
N ILE A 53 7.46 -9.07 -13.68
CA ILE A 53 7.95 -7.76 -13.25
C ILE A 53 8.95 -7.18 -14.27
N LYS A 54 9.86 -8.01 -14.81
CA LYS A 54 10.78 -7.59 -15.89
C LYS A 54 10.01 -7.13 -17.13
N GLU A 55 8.97 -7.86 -17.55
CA GLU A 55 8.11 -7.48 -18.67
C GLU A 55 7.44 -6.12 -18.45
N LYS A 56 6.88 -5.89 -17.25
CA LYS A 56 6.31 -4.59 -16.87
C LYS A 56 7.33 -3.44 -16.86
N LEU A 57 8.56 -3.68 -16.40
CA LEU A 57 9.62 -2.67 -16.44
C LEU A 57 10.03 -2.34 -17.90
N ILE A 58 10.09 -3.34 -18.77
CA ILE A 58 10.34 -3.17 -20.21
C ILE A 58 9.19 -2.40 -20.88
N GLU A 59 7.95 -2.64 -20.48
CA GLU A 59 6.79 -1.91 -20.98
C GLU A 59 6.84 -0.44 -20.54
N LEU A 60 7.12 -0.17 -19.27
CA LEU A 60 7.28 1.19 -18.76
C LEU A 60 8.40 1.94 -19.50
N SER A 61 9.53 1.30 -19.77
CA SER A 61 10.67 1.92 -20.46
C SER A 61 10.41 2.30 -21.92
N LYS A 62 9.44 1.66 -22.56
CA LYS A 62 9.02 1.94 -23.95
C LYS A 62 7.85 2.91 -24.03
N THR A 63 7.14 3.11 -22.93
CA THR A 63 5.92 3.90 -22.89
C THR A 63 6.26 5.38 -22.81
N LYS A 64 5.60 6.20 -23.64
CA LYS A 64 5.73 7.65 -23.54
C LYS A 64 5.11 8.10 -22.20
N GLY A 65 5.88 8.83 -21.40
CA GLY A 65 5.37 9.40 -20.15
C GLY A 65 4.19 10.37 -20.38
N PRO A 66 3.41 10.68 -19.34
CA PRO A 66 2.30 11.62 -19.43
C PRO A 66 2.76 12.98 -19.96
N GLU A 67 2.02 13.55 -20.92
CA GLU A 67 2.34 14.86 -21.51
C GLU A 67 1.91 16.03 -20.61
N VAL A 68 0.90 15.80 -19.77
CA VAL A 68 0.37 16.78 -18.82
C VAL A 68 0.64 16.25 -17.42
N LEU A 69 1.37 17.03 -16.64
CA LEU A 69 1.74 16.72 -15.25
C LEU A 69 1.22 17.82 -14.34
N ASN A 70 0.78 17.46 -13.15
CA ASN A 70 0.44 18.43 -12.12
C ASN A 70 1.71 19.08 -11.55
N PRO A 71 1.86 20.42 -11.53
CA PRO A 71 3.00 21.07 -10.89
C PRO A 71 2.94 21.04 -9.35
N GLY A 72 1.83 20.60 -8.76
CA GLY A 72 1.61 20.61 -7.31
C GLY A 72 1.24 21.99 -6.77
N ALA A 73 0.80 22.03 -5.51
CA ALA A 73 0.40 23.28 -4.84
C ALA A 73 1.03 23.41 -3.44
N MET A 74 1.70 24.53 -3.19
CA MET A 74 2.33 24.83 -1.90
C MET A 74 1.35 25.53 -0.95
N CYS A 75 0.44 24.78 -0.33
CA CYS A 75 -0.60 25.34 0.54
C CYS A 75 -0.52 24.84 1.99
N TYR A 76 0.68 24.77 2.58
CA TYR A 76 0.85 24.29 3.96
C TYR A 76 1.78 25.18 4.79
N GLU A 77 1.47 25.28 6.08
CA GLU A 77 2.32 25.91 7.09
C GLU A 77 3.31 24.89 7.64
N ILE A 78 4.59 25.27 7.72
CA ILE A 78 5.66 24.37 8.20
C ILE A 78 5.50 24.17 9.72
N SER A 79 5.30 22.92 10.14
CA SER A 79 5.38 22.52 11.55
C SER A 79 6.79 22.08 11.92
N ALA A 80 7.27 22.49 13.09
CA ALA A 80 8.58 22.06 13.58
C ALA A 80 8.57 20.56 13.94
N PRO A 81 9.54 19.76 13.47
CA PRO A 81 9.61 18.36 13.84
C PRO A 81 9.89 18.20 15.33
N PRO A 82 9.45 17.08 15.95
CA PRO A 82 9.78 16.81 17.33
C PRO A 82 11.30 16.69 17.52
N LYS A 83 11.79 16.97 18.74
CA LYS A 83 13.24 16.88 19.04
C LYS A 83 13.76 15.45 19.18
N ARG A 84 12.86 14.50 19.44
CA ARG A 84 13.16 13.08 19.66
C ARG A 84 12.03 12.22 19.11
N ALA A 85 12.36 11.01 18.72
CA ALA A 85 11.41 9.98 18.33
C ALA A 85 11.61 8.71 19.16
N GLU A 86 10.53 8.01 19.46
CA GLU A 86 10.54 6.69 20.07
C GLU A 86 10.23 5.65 18.99
N TYR A 87 11.20 4.81 18.66
CA TYR A 87 10.98 3.64 17.82
C TYR A 87 10.61 2.45 18.70
N VAL A 88 9.51 1.77 18.38
CA VAL A 88 9.11 0.51 19.03
C VAL A 88 9.35 -0.64 18.06
N CYS A 89 10.23 -1.58 18.42
CA CYS A 89 10.58 -2.68 17.56
C CYS A 89 9.40 -3.65 17.37
N PRO A 90 8.97 -3.96 16.13
CA PRO A 90 7.88 -4.91 15.90
C PRO A 90 8.28 -6.36 16.23
N LYS A 91 9.58 -6.69 16.24
CA LYS A 91 10.07 -8.05 16.54
C LYS A 91 10.12 -8.36 18.04
N CYS A 92 10.58 -7.41 18.87
CA CYS A 92 10.85 -7.66 20.30
C CYS A 92 10.14 -6.70 21.27
N GLY A 93 9.42 -5.69 20.78
CA GLY A 93 8.70 -4.69 21.59
C GLY A 93 9.58 -3.65 22.29
N GLU A 94 10.90 -3.75 22.19
CA GLU A 94 11.83 -2.82 22.86
C GLU A 94 11.76 -1.42 22.26
N LYS A 95 11.86 -0.41 23.12
CA LYS A 95 11.89 0.99 22.72
C LYS A 95 13.31 1.47 22.49
N THR A 96 13.55 2.14 21.36
CA THR A 96 14.80 2.82 21.06
C THR A 96 14.51 4.31 20.86
N ILE A 97 15.21 5.16 21.60
CA ILE A 97 15.10 6.62 21.46
C ILE A 97 16.11 7.09 20.42
N TYR A 98 15.60 7.85 19.44
CA TYR A 98 16.37 8.52 18.40
C TYR A 98 16.26 10.05 18.55
N THR A 99 17.34 10.74 18.23
CA THR A 99 17.45 12.22 18.24
C THR A 99 17.96 12.69 16.88
N GLU A 100 17.78 13.99 16.60
CA GLU A 100 18.35 14.64 15.42
C GLU A 100 17.86 14.06 14.07
N SER A 101 18.77 13.59 13.23
CA SER A 101 18.54 13.24 11.82
C SER A 101 17.51 12.13 11.61
N PHE A 102 17.36 11.21 12.56
CA PHE A 102 16.43 10.09 12.44
C PHE A 102 15.01 10.42 12.89
N VAL A 103 14.76 11.59 13.49
CA VAL A 103 13.44 11.87 14.07
C VAL A 103 12.35 11.83 13.02
N SER A 104 12.51 12.55 11.90
CA SER A 104 11.54 12.54 10.81
C SER A 104 11.34 11.14 10.25
N PHE A 105 12.45 10.41 10.02
CA PHE A 105 12.42 9.07 9.43
C PHE A 105 11.65 8.07 10.31
N ILE A 106 11.86 8.11 11.62
CA ILE A 106 11.13 7.25 12.57
C ILE A 106 9.65 7.65 12.66
N THR A 107 9.33 8.94 12.62
CA THR A 107 7.95 9.42 12.81
C THR A 107 7.10 9.33 11.56
N ASN A 108 7.69 9.50 10.37
CA ASN A 108 6.98 9.63 9.10
C ASN A 108 7.32 8.46 8.18
N ASP A 109 8.58 8.34 7.75
CA ASP A 109 8.98 7.42 6.69
C ASP A 109 8.73 5.95 7.04
N ILE A 110 9.14 5.47 8.23
CA ILE A 110 8.93 4.06 8.61
C ILE A 110 7.43 3.71 8.66
N PRO A 111 6.56 4.47 9.36
CA PRO A 111 5.11 4.25 9.31
C PRO A 111 4.52 4.27 7.90
N SER A 112 4.92 5.23 7.06
CA SER A 112 4.47 5.31 5.66
C SER A 112 4.88 4.07 4.86
N CYS A 113 6.16 3.68 4.94
CA CYS A 113 6.67 2.47 4.29
C CYS A 113 5.87 1.23 4.72
N ARG A 114 5.63 1.07 6.04
CA ARG A 114 4.81 -0.05 6.56
C ARG A 114 3.42 -0.06 5.95
N TYR A 115 2.76 1.10 5.88
CA TYR A 115 1.44 1.23 5.30
C TYR A 115 1.43 0.82 3.82
N ILE A 116 2.39 1.34 3.05
CA ILE A 116 2.52 1.04 1.61
C ILE A 116 2.77 -0.44 1.39
N VAL A 117 3.77 -1.04 2.05
CA VAL A 117 4.11 -2.47 1.87
C VAL A 117 2.94 -3.37 2.24
N ASN A 118 2.22 -3.07 3.33
CA ASN A 118 1.01 -3.82 3.71
C ASN A 118 -0.14 -3.68 2.70
N SER A 119 -0.13 -2.63 1.87
CA SER A 119 -1.14 -2.40 0.83
C SER A 119 -0.83 -3.07 -0.51
N LEU A 120 0.40 -3.60 -0.70
CA LEU A 120 0.83 -4.26 -1.94
C LEU A 120 0.15 -5.63 -2.13
N LYS A 121 -1.03 -5.63 -2.76
CA LYS A 121 -1.79 -6.86 -3.02
C LYS A 121 -1.07 -7.77 -4.00
N GLY A 122 -0.94 -9.05 -3.66
CA GLY A 122 -0.33 -10.05 -4.54
C GLY A 122 1.19 -9.89 -4.71
N PHE A 123 1.87 -9.09 -3.89
CA PHE A 123 3.32 -9.00 -3.89
C PHE A 123 3.87 -9.47 -2.55
N ASN A 124 4.76 -10.46 -2.56
CA ASN A 124 5.36 -10.97 -1.33
C ASN A 124 6.56 -10.08 -0.96
N ALA A 125 6.26 -9.03 -0.22
CA ALA A 125 7.25 -8.07 0.24
C ALA A 125 7.11 -7.79 1.73
N VAL A 126 8.23 -7.58 2.39
CA VAL A 126 8.30 -7.23 3.81
C VAL A 126 9.36 -6.15 4.04
N LEU A 127 9.21 -5.41 5.13
CA LEU A 127 10.23 -4.47 5.59
C LEU A 127 11.08 -5.12 6.67
N ASP A 128 12.39 -5.05 6.52
CA ASP A 128 13.32 -5.36 7.60
C ASP A 128 13.80 -4.08 8.27
N GLU A 129 13.27 -3.87 9.47
CA GLU A 129 13.61 -2.74 10.34
C GLU A 129 14.58 -3.14 11.46
N SER A 130 15.19 -4.34 11.37
CA SER A 130 16.01 -4.90 12.45
C SER A 130 17.09 -3.95 12.95
N GLN A 131 17.66 -3.12 12.06
CA GLN A 131 18.73 -2.18 12.38
C GLN A 131 18.28 -1.04 13.31
N PHE A 132 16.98 -0.71 13.35
CA PHE A 132 16.45 0.38 14.19
C PHE A 132 16.24 -0.02 15.66
N CYS A 133 16.38 -1.31 15.99
CA CYS A 133 16.27 -1.76 17.37
C CYS A 133 17.65 -2.01 17.96
N LYS A 134 18.06 -1.22 18.97
CA LYS A 134 19.35 -1.39 19.65
C LYS A 134 19.52 -2.74 20.36
N LYS A 135 18.42 -3.42 20.68
CA LYS A 135 18.41 -4.75 21.31
C LYS A 135 18.53 -5.89 20.29
N CYS A 136 17.87 -5.76 19.14
CA CYS A 136 17.97 -6.76 18.07
C CYS A 136 19.29 -6.61 17.29
N SER A 137 19.77 -5.38 17.13
CA SER A 137 20.97 -5.05 16.36
C SER A 137 21.88 -4.16 17.19
N HIS A 138 22.89 -4.78 17.80
CA HIS A 138 23.89 -4.05 18.56
C HIS A 138 24.89 -3.36 17.62
N ASN A 139 25.41 -2.20 18.02
CA ASN A 139 26.51 -1.47 17.38
C ASN A 139 26.25 -0.87 15.98
N ILE A 140 24.99 -0.71 15.57
CA ILE A 140 24.65 0.01 14.33
C ILE A 140 24.61 1.52 14.60
N LYS A 141 25.46 2.28 13.90
CA LYS A 141 25.53 3.75 14.02
C LYS A 141 24.56 4.47 13.09
N SER A 142 24.37 3.93 11.89
CA SER A 142 23.49 4.46 10.87
C SER A 142 22.53 3.36 10.45
N PRO A 143 21.39 3.18 11.15
CA PRO A 143 20.43 2.15 10.81
C PRO A 143 19.77 2.43 9.45
N GLU A 144 19.61 1.38 8.66
CA GLU A 144 18.95 1.43 7.37
C GLU A 144 17.65 0.64 7.39
N LEU A 145 16.65 1.14 6.67
CA LEU A 145 15.46 0.38 6.34
C LEU A 145 15.75 -0.46 5.10
N CYS A 146 15.38 -1.74 5.16
CA CYS A 146 15.52 -2.63 4.02
C CYS A 146 14.17 -3.14 3.53
N PHE A 147 14.04 -3.23 2.22
CA PHE A 147 12.94 -3.84 1.50
C PHE A 147 13.34 -5.25 1.09
N GLU A 148 12.52 -6.23 1.46
CA GLU A 148 12.74 -7.63 1.11
C GLU A 148 11.60 -8.11 0.21
N VAL A 149 11.94 -8.71 -0.93
CA VAL A 149 10.99 -9.21 -1.93
C VAL A 149 11.26 -10.67 -2.20
N LYS A 150 10.20 -11.47 -2.28
CA LYS A 150 10.26 -12.86 -2.73
C LYS A 150 9.39 -13.06 -3.96
N TYR A 151 10.02 -13.44 -5.07
CA TYR A 151 9.30 -13.81 -6.29
C TYR A 151 8.77 -15.24 -6.20
N ASN A 152 7.71 -15.53 -6.96
CA ASN A 152 7.09 -16.86 -6.93
C ASN A 152 7.88 -17.95 -7.63
N ASP A 153 8.61 -17.57 -8.67
CA ASP A 153 9.46 -18.42 -9.49
C ASP A 153 10.86 -18.60 -8.90
N GLU A 154 11.14 -17.98 -7.75
CA GLU A 154 12.44 -18.04 -7.08
C GLU A 154 12.30 -18.38 -5.60
N ASN A 155 13.30 -19.08 -5.06
CA ASN A 155 13.35 -19.39 -3.63
C ASN A 155 14.10 -18.32 -2.83
N GLU A 156 14.90 -17.50 -3.51
CA GLU A 156 15.73 -16.46 -2.90
C GLU A 156 14.89 -15.22 -2.55
N THR A 157 15.24 -14.61 -1.42
CA THR A 157 14.69 -13.33 -1.00
C THR A 157 15.69 -12.25 -1.39
N HIS A 158 15.24 -11.31 -2.20
CA HIS A 158 16.01 -10.15 -2.63
C HIS A 158 15.88 -9.06 -1.59
N LYS A 159 16.99 -8.40 -1.26
CA LYS A 159 17.04 -7.39 -0.19
C LYS A 159 17.75 -6.14 -0.66
N THR A 160 17.06 -5.00 -0.57
CA THR A 160 17.60 -3.69 -0.88
C THR A 160 17.49 -2.79 0.34
N CYS A 161 18.62 -2.25 0.82
CA CYS A 161 18.69 -1.39 2.01
C CYS A 161 18.88 0.09 1.64
N GLY A 162 18.64 0.97 2.61
CA GLY A 162 18.70 2.42 2.38
C GLY A 162 17.51 2.91 1.57
N ILE A 163 16.33 2.33 1.80
CA ILE A 163 15.09 2.73 1.14
C ILE A 163 14.38 3.86 1.89
N SER A 164 13.63 4.69 1.16
CA SER A 164 12.81 5.79 1.68
C SER A 164 11.30 5.55 1.45
N GLU A 165 10.47 6.47 1.94
CA GLU A 165 9.04 6.52 1.60
C GLU A 165 8.81 6.61 0.09
N THR A 166 9.52 7.52 -0.58
CA THR A 166 9.45 7.71 -2.04
C THR A 166 9.73 6.41 -2.80
N ASP A 167 10.70 5.62 -2.35
CA ASP A 167 10.99 4.32 -2.98
C ASP A 167 9.81 3.36 -2.91
N MET A 168 9.08 3.34 -1.79
CA MET A 168 7.90 2.49 -1.64
C MET A 168 6.72 3.01 -2.44
N GLU A 169 6.56 4.33 -2.56
CA GLU A 169 5.57 4.95 -3.44
C GLU A 169 5.81 4.56 -4.90
N LEU A 170 7.06 4.68 -5.39
CA LEU A 170 7.46 4.26 -6.74
C LEU A 170 7.11 2.80 -7.01
N VAL A 171 7.44 1.89 -6.08
CA VAL A 171 7.11 0.46 -6.21
C VAL A 171 5.59 0.25 -6.28
N SER A 172 4.83 0.90 -5.41
CA SER A 172 3.37 0.80 -5.38
C SER A 172 2.74 1.31 -6.68
N GLU A 173 3.15 2.49 -7.14
CA GLU A 173 2.67 3.11 -8.38
C GLU A 173 2.98 2.24 -9.59
N PHE A 174 4.20 1.73 -9.69
CA PHE A 174 4.63 0.80 -10.73
C PHE A 174 3.79 -0.49 -10.72
N LEU A 175 3.62 -1.13 -9.55
CA LEU A 175 2.86 -2.38 -9.44
C LEU A 175 1.38 -2.18 -9.81
N ASN A 176 0.83 -1.01 -9.51
CA ASN A 176 -0.53 -0.61 -9.88
C ASN A 176 -0.68 -0.14 -11.35
N GLY A 177 0.42 -0.03 -12.09
CA GLY A 177 0.40 0.37 -13.51
C GLY A 177 0.28 1.88 -13.74
N SER A 178 0.65 2.69 -12.75
CA SER A 178 0.78 4.14 -12.94
C SER A 178 1.92 4.46 -13.92
N LEU A 179 1.77 5.54 -14.68
CA LEU A 179 2.82 6.11 -15.53
C LEU A 179 3.44 7.39 -14.94
N ALA A 180 2.90 7.85 -13.80
CA ALA A 180 3.35 9.03 -13.08
C ALA A 180 3.68 8.67 -11.63
N HIS A 181 4.74 9.28 -11.12
CA HIS A 181 5.05 9.35 -9.71
C HIS A 181 4.43 10.61 -9.11
N LYS A 182 3.70 10.46 -8.00
CA LYS A 182 3.17 11.59 -7.22
C LYS A 182 4.25 12.06 -6.26
N GLY A 183 4.92 13.13 -6.64
CA GLY A 183 5.91 13.80 -5.81
C GLY A 183 5.30 14.68 -4.74
N TYR A 184 6.18 15.46 -4.12
CA TYR A 184 5.83 16.34 -3.02
C TYR A 184 4.77 17.38 -3.42
N HIS A 185 3.83 17.67 -2.52
CA HIS A 185 2.73 18.61 -2.77
C HIS A 185 1.83 18.27 -3.97
N GLY A 186 1.75 16.98 -4.33
CA GLY A 186 0.94 16.53 -5.45
C GLY A 186 1.52 16.95 -6.80
N SER A 187 2.82 17.27 -6.86
CA SER A 187 3.53 17.32 -8.12
C SER A 187 3.52 15.94 -8.77
N GLU A 188 3.61 15.90 -10.09
CA GLU A 188 3.71 14.66 -10.83
C GLU A 188 4.96 14.67 -11.70
N GLU A 189 5.65 13.54 -11.71
CA GLU A 189 6.79 13.30 -12.58
C GLU A 189 6.58 11.99 -13.36
N PRO A 190 7.09 11.88 -14.59
CA PRO A 190 7.00 10.63 -15.33
C PRO A 190 7.71 9.50 -14.59
N LEU A 191 7.02 8.39 -14.34
CA LEU A 191 7.58 7.25 -13.59
C LEU A 191 8.78 6.61 -14.31
N ILE A 192 8.85 6.76 -15.63
CA ILE A 192 9.98 6.34 -16.46
C ILE A 192 11.32 6.96 -16.01
N ASN A 193 11.30 8.14 -15.39
CA ASN A 193 12.51 8.79 -14.88
C ASN A 193 13.15 8.02 -13.71
N TYR A 194 12.42 7.08 -13.11
CA TYR A 194 12.82 6.33 -11.93
C TYR A 194 13.12 4.86 -12.24
N ILE A 195 13.29 4.48 -13.52
CA ILE A 195 13.54 3.09 -13.92
C ILE A 195 14.74 2.49 -13.20
N ASP A 196 15.89 3.14 -13.24
CA ASP A 196 17.12 2.60 -12.62
C ASP A 196 16.93 2.36 -11.11
N ARG A 197 16.12 3.20 -10.45
CA ARG A 197 15.77 3.02 -9.04
C ARG A 197 14.82 1.84 -8.85
N LEU A 198 13.78 1.70 -9.67
CA LEU A 198 12.89 0.54 -9.66
C LEU A 198 13.63 -0.77 -9.92
N GLU A 199 14.58 -0.78 -10.87
CA GLU A 199 15.45 -1.93 -11.12
C GLU A 199 16.24 -2.33 -9.87
N THR A 200 16.77 -1.35 -9.14
CA THR A 200 17.52 -1.58 -7.90
C THR A 200 16.61 -2.06 -6.75
N LEU A 201 15.42 -1.48 -6.60
CA LEU A 201 14.47 -1.84 -5.54
C LEU A 201 13.89 -3.24 -5.73
N LEU A 202 13.66 -3.63 -6.99
CA LEU A 202 13.09 -4.92 -7.35
C LEU A 202 14.18 -5.96 -7.68
N ASP A 203 15.46 -5.59 -7.64
CA ASP A 203 16.58 -6.40 -8.10
C ASP A 203 16.34 -6.97 -9.53
N ILE A 204 15.89 -6.17 -10.50
CA ILE A 204 15.64 -6.64 -11.86
C ILE A 204 16.26 -5.68 -12.87
N LYS A 205 17.15 -6.18 -13.72
CA LYS A 205 17.74 -5.41 -14.82
C LYS A 205 17.02 -5.69 -16.14
N ILE A 206 16.65 -4.62 -16.86
CA ILE A 206 16.04 -4.67 -18.20
C ILE A 206 17.10 -4.63 -19.32
N THR A 207 18.28 -4.10 -19.03
CA THR A 207 19.44 -4.18 -19.92
C THR A 207 20.23 -5.45 -19.63
N ASP A 208 20.09 -6.44 -20.50
CA ASP A 208 21.11 -7.49 -20.58
C ASP A 208 22.34 -6.82 -21.17
N ASN A 209 23.42 -6.67 -20.38
CA ASN A 209 24.72 -6.20 -20.86
C ASN A 209 25.06 -6.99 -22.14
N LYS A 210 25.02 -6.30 -23.28
CA LYS A 210 25.40 -6.84 -24.58
C LYS A 210 26.85 -6.47 -24.88
#